data_AF-A0A4P6K0J2-F1
#
_entry.id   AF-A0A4P6K0J2-F1
#
_cell.length_a   1.000
_cell.length_b   1.000
_cell.length_c   1.000
_cell.angle_alpha   90.00
_cell.angle_beta   90.00
_cell.angle_gamma   90.00
#
_symmetry.space_group_name_H-M   'P 1'
#
loop_
_entity.id
_entity.type
_entity.pdbx_description
1 polymer ?
#
loop_
_entity_poly.entity_id
_entity_poly.type
_entity_poly.pdbx_seq_one_letter_code
_entity_poly.pdbx_strand_id
1 'polypeptide(L)'
;MFSMSSSEALVEHKVPFANPFQIEDLQVFDDDTLRTMLASGSFGLTIEQLAHSMRGASNSLVKRIRHNLSPQQRADFMREFRRSILKCEVDRARRTVLDTLFWELTYWKTPELYEELTQGEYLHPGIFEHLEADIRGKLVLDVGAGSGRASFECKRYGARKIYAVEPSPGLLRILEHKLATRDRDNRIVTYAGRFEDIPLPDNSVDCALSCSAFTSSPGQGESQAWLNCGA
;
A
#
# COMPACT_ATOMS: atom_id res chain seq x y z
N MET A 1 32.23 -7.23 32.23
CA MET A 1 31.36 -8.41 32.03
C MET A 1 29.92 -7.93 31.94
N PHE A 2 29.50 -7.48 30.76
CA PHE A 2 28.08 -7.34 30.40
C PHE A 2 28.00 -7.58 28.90
N SER A 3 27.57 -8.79 28.56
CA SER A 3 27.17 -9.19 27.22
C SER A 3 25.72 -8.75 27.07
N MET A 4 25.41 -7.89 26.10
CA MET A 4 24.04 -7.71 25.62
C MET A 4 23.93 -8.38 24.26
N SER A 5 23.37 -9.59 24.31
CA SER A 5 22.82 -10.30 23.17
C SER A 5 21.58 -9.55 22.69
N SER A 6 21.69 -8.81 21.60
CA SER A 6 20.54 -8.24 20.90
C SER A 6 19.90 -9.35 20.06
N SER A 7 18.82 -9.93 20.56
CA SER A 7 17.90 -10.71 19.74
C SER A 7 16.92 -9.73 19.09
N GLU A 8 16.99 -9.60 17.78
CA GLU A 8 16.02 -8.85 16.96
C GLU A 8 14.69 -9.60 16.98
N ALA A 9 13.82 -9.22 17.90
CA ALA A 9 12.43 -9.62 17.87
C ALA A 9 11.72 -8.76 16.80
N LEU A 10 11.38 -9.39 15.67
CA LEU A 10 10.44 -8.86 14.68
C LEU A 10 9.18 -8.39 15.42
N VAL A 11 8.92 -7.09 15.40
CA VAL A 11 7.68 -6.54 15.95
C VAL A 11 6.56 -6.91 14.98
N GLU A 12 5.90 -8.02 15.26
CA GLU A 12 4.61 -8.37 14.68
C GLU A 12 3.64 -7.24 15.06
N HIS A 13 3.29 -6.36 14.11
CA HIS A 13 2.24 -5.35 14.31
C HIS A 13 0.89 -6.06 14.40
N LYS A 14 0.61 -6.64 15.56
CA LYS A 14 -0.66 -7.28 15.87
C LYS A 14 -1.71 -6.18 15.99
N VAL A 15 -2.54 -6.04 14.97
CA VAL A 15 -3.66 -5.09 14.94
C VAL A 15 -4.49 -5.32 16.22
N PRO A 16 -4.63 -4.32 17.11
CA PRO A 16 -5.19 -4.53 18.46
C PRO A 16 -6.71 -4.75 18.46
N PHE A 17 -7.35 -4.65 17.30
CA PHE A 17 -8.77 -4.89 17.07
C PHE A 17 -8.97 -6.06 16.10
N ALA A 18 -10.10 -6.76 16.25
CA ALA A 18 -10.47 -7.81 15.31
C ALA A 18 -10.58 -7.22 13.89
N ASN A 19 -9.93 -7.89 12.93
CA ASN A 19 -9.98 -7.50 11.53
C ASN A 19 -11.44 -7.46 11.05
N PRO A 20 -11.95 -6.30 10.59
CA PRO A 20 -13.36 -6.15 10.25
C PRO A 20 -13.69 -6.77 8.88
N PHE A 21 -12.68 -7.04 8.05
CA PHE A 21 -12.88 -7.51 6.70
C PHE A 21 -13.24 -8.98 6.62
N GLN A 22 -13.98 -9.34 5.59
CA GLN A 22 -14.31 -10.70 5.23
C GLN A 22 -13.51 -11.12 3.99
N ILE A 23 -13.35 -12.43 3.78
CA ILE A 23 -12.59 -12.93 2.63
C ILE A 23 -13.16 -12.46 1.27
N GLU A 24 -14.47 -12.22 1.21
CA GLU A 24 -15.15 -11.69 0.01
C GLU A 24 -14.75 -10.26 -0.34
N ASP A 25 -14.22 -9.48 0.61
CA ASP A 25 -13.81 -8.10 0.39
C ASP A 25 -12.60 -7.98 -0.53
N LEU A 26 -11.82 -9.05 -0.72
CA LEU A 26 -10.73 -9.10 -1.71
C LEU A 26 -11.21 -8.83 -3.15
N GLN A 27 -12.52 -8.93 -3.42
CA GLN A 27 -13.10 -8.56 -4.71
C GLN A 27 -13.02 -7.04 -5.01
N VAL A 28 -12.72 -6.21 -4.02
CA VAL A 28 -12.56 -4.76 -4.21
C VAL A 28 -11.35 -4.42 -5.08
N PHE A 29 -10.30 -5.25 -5.01
CA PHE A 29 -9.06 -5.04 -5.77
C PHE A 29 -9.30 -5.26 -7.25
N ASP A 30 -8.62 -4.50 -8.09
CA ASP A 30 -8.51 -4.81 -9.52
C ASP A 30 -7.53 -5.97 -9.78
N ASP A 31 -7.49 -6.42 -11.02
CA ASP A 31 -6.69 -7.59 -11.38
C ASP A 31 -5.17 -7.31 -11.36
N ASP A 32 -4.75 -6.08 -11.68
CA ASP A 32 -3.34 -5.68 -11.59
C ASP A 32 -2.84 -5.68 -10.14
N THR A 33 -3.64 -5.12 -9.24
CA THR A 33 -3.36 -5.10 -7.80
C THR A 33 -3.33 -6.51 -7.23
N LEU A 34 -4.30 -7.37 -7.60
CA LEU A 34 -4.29 -8.78 -7.20
C LEU A 34 -3.04 -9.50 -7.71
N ARG A 35 -2.62 -9.28 -8.97
CA ARG A 35 -1.38 -9.90 -9.49
C ARG A 35 -0.16 -9.49 -8.68
N THR A 36 -0.04 -8.20 -8.35
CA THR A 36 1.08 -7.70 -7.54
C THR A 36 1.06 -8.28 -6.14
N MET A 37 -0.09 -8.32 -5.47
CA MET A 37 -0.24 -8.89 -4.12
C MET A 37 0.04 -10.39 -4.07
N LEU A 38 -0.32 -11.12 -5.14
CA LEU A 38 -0.20 -12.58 -5.21
C LEU A 38 1.10 -13.05 -5.87
N ALA A 39 1.94 -12.12 -6.33
CA ALA A 39 3.25 -12.43 -6.89
C ALA A 39 4.14 -13.11 -5.83
N SER A 40 4.97 -14.06 -6.27
CA SER A 40 5.87 -14.80 -5.38
C SER A 40 6.77 -13.86 -4.58
N GLY A 41 6.71 -13.95 -3.25
CA GLY A 41 7.49 -13.11 -2.33
C GLY A 41 6.82 -11.79 -1.93
N SER A 42 5.72 -11.42 -2.61
CA SER A 42 4.90 -10.25 -2.25
C SER A 42 4.07 -10.57 -0.99
N PHE A 43 4.11 -9.68 0.00
CA PHE A 43 3.38 -9.79 1.28
C PHE A 43 3.63 -11.07 2.11
N GLY A 44 4.56 -11.94 1.71
CA GLY A 44 4.86 -13.21 2.41
C GLY A 44 3.74 -14.26 2.36
N LEU A 45 2.70 -14.08 1.54
CA LEU A 45 1.58 -15.02 1.47
C LEU A 45 1.95 -16.29 0.70
N THR A 46 1.71 -17.44 1.30
CA THR A 46 1.92 -18.73 0.65
C THR A 46 0.69 -19.17 -0.15
N ILE A 47 0.90 -19.97 -1.19
CA ILE A 47 -0.20 -20.56 -1.97
C ILE A 47 -1.10 -21.47 -1.12
N GLU A 48 -0.54 -22.13 -0.10
CA GLU A 48 -1.31 -22.92 0.87
C GLU A 48 -2.27 -22.03 1.67
N GLN A 49 -1.77 -20.95 2.28
CA GLN A 49 -2.59 -20.01 3.04
C GLN A 49 -3.70 -19.39 2.16
N LEU A 50 -3.36 -19.02 0.92
CA LEU A 50 -4.34 -18.48 -0.01
C LEU A 50 -5.39 -19.52 -0.40
N ALA A 51 -5.00 -20.76 -0.72
CA ALA A 51 -5.94 -21.81 -1.09
C ALA A 51 -6.87 -22.20 0.08
N HIS A 52 -6.32 -22.33 1.29
CA HIS A 52 -7.08 -22.68 2.48
C HIS A 52 -8.06 -21.56 2.87
N SER A 53 -7.66 -20.29 2.73
CA SER A 53 -8.54 -19.16 3.09
C SER A 53 -9.76 -19.05 2.18
N MET A 54 -9.66 -19.50 0.93
CA MET A 54 -10.74 -19.50 -0.06
C MET A 54 -11.80 -20.58 0.16
N ARG A 55 -11.65 -21.49 1.12
CA ARG A 55 -12.61 -22.59 1.33
C ARG A 55 -13.98 -22.05 1.77
N GLY A 56 -15.01 -22.30 0.96
CA GLY A 56 -16.36 -21.79 1.21
C GLY A 56 -16.56 -20.32 0.82
N ALA A 57 -15.59 -19.70 0.14
CA ALA A 57 -15.78 -18.42 -0.54
C ALA A 57 -16.58 -18.60 -1.85
N SER A 58 -17.06 -17.50 -2.40
CA SER A 58 -17.81 -17.46 -3.65
C SER A 58 -17.00 -18.02 -4.82
N ASN A 59 -17.68 -18.72 -5.74
CA ASN A 59 -17.04 -19.26 -6.94
C ASN A 59 -16.41 -18.17 -7.82
N SER A 60 -16.96 -16.96 -7.80
CA SER A 60 -16.39 -15.80 -8.49
C SER A 60 -15.04 -15.41 -7.91
N LEU A 61 -14.95 -15.26 -6.58
CA LEU A 61 -13.71 -14.90 -5.90
C LEU A 61 -12.63 -15.98 -6.12
N VAL A 62 -12.97 -17.26 -5.93
CA VAL A 62 -12.01 -18.36 -6.14
C VAL A 62 -11.47 -18.37 -7.57
N LYS A 63 -12.34 -18.17 -8.57
CA LYS A 63 -11.93 -18.09 -9.98
C LYS A 63 -11.03 -16.89 -10.23
N ARG A 64 -11.33 -15.74 -9.64
CA ARG A 64 -10.59 -14.49 -9.81
C ARG A 64 -9.21 -14.54 -9.19
N ILE A 65 -9.10 -15.03 -7.95
CA ILE A 65 -7.79 -15.26 -7.29
C ILE A 65 -6.94 -16.20 -8.15
N ARG A 66 -7.51 -17.34 -8.59
CA ARG A 66 -6.80 -18.27 -9.45
C ARG A 66 -6.39 -17.66 -10.80
N HIS A 67 -7.23 -16.81 -11.39
CA HIS A 67 -6.90 -16.14 -12.65
C HIS A 67 -5.66 -15.25 -12.52
N ASN A 68 -5.50 -14.57 -11.38
CA ASN A 68 -4.39 -13.65 -11.14
C ASN A 68 -3.11 -14.33 -10.62
N LEU A 69 -3.12 -15.64 -10.39
CA LEU A 69 -1.91 -16.42 -10.09
C LEU A 69 -1.13 -16.78 -11.36
N SER A 70 0.20 -16.94 -11.24
CA SER A 70 1.04 -17.48 -12.32
C SER A 70 0.64 -18.93 -12.69
N PRO A 71 0.95 -19.42 -13.90
CA PRO A 71 0.59 -20.77 -14.32
C PRO A 71 1.03 -21.87 -13.34
N GLN A 72 2.22 -21.75 -12.76
CA GLN A 72 2.74 -22.69 -11.76
C GLN A 72 1.92 -22.63 -10.46
N GLN A 73 1.71 -21.43 -9.92
CA GLN A 73 0.92 -21.22 -8.70
C GLN A 73 -0.53 -21.67 -8.85
N ARG A 74 -1.13 -21.60 -10.04
CA ARG A 74 -2.50 -22.08 -10.29
C ARG A 74 -2.66 -23.58 -10.03
N ALA A 75 -1.68 -24.38 -10.44
CA ALA A 75 -1.70 -25.82 -10.23
C ALA A 75 -1.57 -26.15 -8.75
N ASP A 76 -0.62 -25.49 -8.07
CA ASP A 76 -0.39 -25.65 -6.64
C ASP A 76 -1.61 -25.20 -5.82
N PHE A 77 -2.21 -24.05 -6.15
CA PHE A 77 -3.43 -23.54 -5.53
C PHE A 77 -4.58 -24.55 -5.63
N MET A 78 -4.82 -25.12 -6.81
CA MET A 78 -5.90 -26.10 -6.97
C MET A 78 -5.65 -27.41 -6.23
N ARG A 79 -4.39 -27.82 -6.08
CA ARG A 79 -4.01 -28.98 -5.28
C ARG A 79 -4.32 -28.75 -3.80
N GLU A 80 -3.85 -27.63 -3.24
CA GLU A 80 -4.11 -27.25 -1.85
C GLU A 80 -5.60 -27.00 -1.60
N PHE A 81 -6.28 -26.29 -2.51
CA PHE A 81 -7.72 -25.99 -2.39
C PHE A 81 -8.60 -27.24 -2.34
N ARG A 82 -8.16 -28.37 -2.91
CA ARG A 82 -8.92 -29.64 -2.89
C ARG A 82 -8.62 -30.53 -1.69
N ARG A 83 -7.59 -30.23 -0.90
CA ARG A 83 -7.24 -31.05 0.27
C ARG A 83 -8.37 -31.05 1.30
N SER A 84 -8.51 -32.16 2.01
CA SER A 84 -9.40 -32.19 3.18
C SER A 84 -8.66 -31.54 4.34
N ILE A 85 -9.21 -30.45 4.89
CA ILE A 85 -8.64 -29.71 6.01
C ILE A 85 -9.72 -29.38 7.03
N LEU A 86 -9.31 -29.15 8.27
CA LEU A 86 -10.23 -28.80 9.35
C LEU A 86 -10.71 -27.35 9.24
N LYS A 87 -11.89 -27.05 9.80
CA LYS A 87 -12.43 -25.69 9.84
C LYS A 87 -11.46 -24.70 10.51
N CYS A 88 -10.78 -25.11 11.57
CA CYS A 88 -9.81 -24.25 12.27
C CYS A 88 -8.62 -23.85 11.39
N GLU A 89 -8.22 -24.70 10.42
CA GLU A 89 -7.15 -24.40 9.47
C GLU A 89 -7.61 -23.37 8.42
N VAL A 90 -8.85 -23.49 7.95
CA VAL A 90 -9.50 -22.47 7.09
C VAL A 90 -9.54 -21.13 7.81
N ASP A 91 -10.03 -21.12 9.07
CA ASP A 91 -10.17 -19.88 9.84
C ASP A 91 -8.81 -19.25 10.14
N ARG A 92 -7.76 -20.06 10.42
CA ARG A 92 -6.39 -19.57 10.58
C ARG A 92 -5.85 -18.96 9.30
N ALA A 93 -5.99 -19.65 8.16
CA ALA A 93 -5.54 -19.16 6.87
C ALA A 93 -6.24 -17.87 6.46
N ARG A 94 -7.55 -17.75 6.71
CA ARG A 94 -8.32 -16.52 6.48
C ARG A 94 -7.80 -15.36 7.31
N ARG A 95 -7.60 -15.57 8.62
CA ARG A 95 -7.02 -14.53 9.48
C ARG A 95 -5.67 -14.07 8.95
N THR A 96 -4.76 -15.00 8.65
CA THR A 96 -3.45 -14.65 8.08
C THR A 96 -3.58 -13.80 6.81
N VAL A 97 -4.37 -14.22 5.82
CA VAL A 97 -4.55 -13.46 4.57
C VAL A 97 -5.13 -12.08 4.82
N LEU A 98 -6.17 -11.98 5.67
CA LEU A 98 -6.84 -10.71 5.96
C LEU A 98 -5.96 -9.76 6.78
N ASP A 99 -5.20 -10.28 7.74
CA ASP A 99 -4.30 -9.47 8.58
C ASP A 99 -3.12 -8.96 7.75
N THR A 100 -2.57 -9.80 6.87
CA THR A 100 -1.53 -9.39 5.93
C THR A 100 -2.01 -8.32 4.93
N LEU A 101 -3.24 -8.44 4.44
CA LEU A 101 -3.81 -7.50 3.45
C LEU A 101 -4.64 -6.37 4.10
N PHE A 102 -4.55 -6.20 5.42
CA PHE A 102 -5.42 -5.30 6.17
C PHE A 102 -5.36 -3.86 5.66
N TRP A 103 -4.15 -3.33 5.46
CA TRP A 103 -3.97 -1.94 5.01
C TRP A 103 -4.48 -1.72 3.60
N GLU A 104 -4.18 -2.66 2.70
CA GLU A 104 -4.65 -2.62 1.31
C GLU A 104 -6.17 -2.65 1.23
N LEU A 105 -6.81 -3.54 2.02
CA LEU A 105 -8.26 -3.56 2.14
C LEU A 105 -8.79 -2.26 2.72
N THR A 106 -8.11 -1.67 3.71
CA THR A 106 -8.52 -0.38 4.26
C THR A 106 -8.45 0.72 3.21
N TYR A 107 -7.36 0.81 2.44
CA TYR A 107 -7.18 1.81 1.39
C TYR A 107 -8.19 1.68 0.26
N TRP A 108 -8.59 0.46 -0.10
CA TRP A 108 -9.49 0.21 -1.24
C TRP A 108 -10.97 0.15 -0.85
N LYS A 109 -11.29 -0.49 0.27
CA LYS A 109 -12.67 -0.81 0.67
C LYS A 109 -13.27 0.26 1.56
N THR A 110 -12.48 0.82 2.47
CA THR A 110 -12.93 1.78 3.49
C THR A 110 -11.93 2.93 3.62
N PRO A 111 -11.64 3.68 2.55
CA PRO A 111 -10.65 4.76 2.58
C PRO A 111 -11.03 5.87 3.56
N GLU A 112 -12.32 6.04 3.88
CA GLU A 112 -12.79 6.97 4.91
C GLU A 112 -12.34 6.56 6.31
N LEU A 113 -12.29 5.25 6.59
CA LEU A 113 -11.74 4.73 7.86
C LEU A 113 -10.25 5.03 7.95
N TYR A 114 -9.50 4.88 6.85
CA TYR A 114 -8.09 5.28 6.83
C TYR A 114 -7.91 6.78 7.11
N GLU A 115 -8.74 7.62 6.49
CA GLU A 115 -8.70 9.06 6.75
C GLU A 115 -8.94 9.33 8.24
N GLU A 116 -9.98 8.73 8.85
CA GLU A 116 -10.26 8.87 10.28
C GLU A 116 -9.08 8.41 11.16
N LEU A 117 -8.50 7.25 10.88
CA LEU A 117 -7.34 6.72 11.61
C LEU A 117 -6.12 7.63 11.51
N THR A 118 -5.94 8.30 10.38
CA THR A 118 -4.79 9.18 10.12
C THR A 118 -5.06 10.65 10.45
N GLN A 119 -6.27 11.04 10.87
CA GLN A 119 -6.58 12.42 11.29
C GLN A 119 -5.67 12.90 12.43
N GLY A 120 -5.27 11.99 13.33
CA GLY A 120 -4.36 12.30 14.43
C GLY A 120 -2.88 12.35 14.03
N GLU A 121 -2.54 11.87 12.84
CA GLU A 121 -1.16 11.89 12.37
C GLU A 121 -0.82 13.27 11.78
N TYR A 122 -0.06 14.04 12.53
CA TYR A 122 0.36 15.37 12.12
C TYR A 122 1.77 15.36 11.54
N LEU A 123 1.94 15.92 10.34
CA LEU A 123 3.28 16.20 9.81
C LEU A 123 3.82 17.46 10.49
N HIS A 124 4.90 17.31 11.26
CA HIS A 124 5.48 18.44 11.97
C HIS A 124 5.93 19.53 10.98
N PRO A 125 5.53 20.81 11.14
CA PRO A 125 5.83 21.89 10.19
C PRO A 125 7.31 22.03 9.88
N GLY A 126 8.17 21.82 10.89
CA GLY A 126 9.62 21.84 10.75
C GLY A 126 10.18 20.93 9.64
N ILE A 127 9.47 19.86 9.24
CA ILE A 127 9.85 19.03 8.09
C ILE A 127 9.81 19.87 6.81
N PHE A 128 8.69 20.56 6.56
CA PHE A 128 8.52 21.35 5.34
C PHE A 128 9.21 22.71 5.40
N GLU A 129 9.41 23.27 6.59
CA GLU A 129 10.29 24.44 6.77
C GLU A 129 11.72 24.10 6.36
N HIS A 130 12.21 22.92 6.72
CA HIS A 130 13.55 22.46 6.32
C HIS A 130 13.63 22.17 4.81
N LEU A 131 12.59 21.58 4.22
CA LEU A 131 12.52 21.26 2.80
C LEU A 131 12.13 22.46 1.91
N GLU A 132 11.83 23.62 2.49
CA GLU A 132 11.27 24.75 1.75
C GLU A 132 12.12 25.16 0.54
N ALA A 133 13.46 25.18 0.70
CA ALA A 133 14.38 25.54 -0.37
C ALA A 133 14.32 24.57 -1.56
N ASP A 134 14.03 23.29 -1.31
CA ASP A 134 13.92 22.22 -2.32
C ASP A 134 12.51 22.12 -2.93
N ILE A 135 11.53 22.78 -2.33
CA ILE A 135 10.12 22.75 -2.72
C ILE A 135 9.72 24.05 -3.42
N ARG A 136 10.13 25.21 -2.90
CA ARG A 136 9.61 26.52 -3.33
C ARG A 136 9.91 26.78 -4.81
N GLY A 137 8.85 26.95 -5.60
CA GLY A 137 8.95 27.19 -7.04
C GLY A 137 9.29 25.96 -7.89
N LYS A 138 9.36 24.76 -7.29
CA LYS A 138 9.80 23.52 -7.93
C LYS A 138 8.63 22.63 -8.42
N LEU A 139 8.93 21.73 -9.34
CA LEU A 139 8.07 20.59 -9.71
C LEU A 139 8.35 19.45 -8.72
N VAL A 140 7.35 19.12 -7.91
CA VAL A 140 7.47 18.12 -6.84
C VAL A 140 6.69 16.87 -7.22
N LEU A 141 7.26 15.70 -6.96
CA LEU A 141 6.58 14.42 -7.03
C LEU A 141 6.32 13.92 -5.60
N ASP A 142 5.06 13.60 -5.29
CA ASP A 142 4.64 12.92 -4.06
C ASP A 142 4.20 11.50 -4.43
N VAL A 143 5.03 10.49 -4.14
CA VAL A 143 4.74 9.07 -4.46
C VAL A 143 4.15 8.37 -3.25
N GLY A 144 3.01 7.70 -3.42
CA GLY A 144 2.20 7.22 -2.31
C GLY A 144 1.48 8.38 -1.62
N ALA A 145 0.94 9.32 -2.41
CA ALA A 145 0.38 10.57 -1.91
C ALA A 145 -0.82 10.36 -0.96
N GLY A 146 -1.46 9.19 -1.00
CA GLY A 146 -2.66 8.87 -0.23
C GLY A 146 -3.75 9.90 -0.46
N SER A 147 -4.27 10.46 0.64
CA SER A 147 -5.27 11.51 0.61
C SER A 147 -4.69 12.94 0.56
N GLY A 148 -3.40 13.06 0.25
CA GLY A 148 -2.69 14.30 -0.08
C GLY A 148 -2.02 15.06 1.06
N ARG A 149 -1.77 14.43 2.21
CA ARG A 149 -1.20 15.12 3.40
C ARG A 149 0.09 15.88 3.07
N ALA A 150 1.07 15.22 2.44
CA ALA A 150 2.33 15.86 2.04
C ALA A 150 2.15 16.78 0.82
N SER A 151 1.34 16.36 -0.17
CA SER A 151 0.99 17.18 -1.34
C SER A 151 0.47 18.59 -0.98
N PHE A 152 -0.45 18.69 -0.01
CA PHE A 152 -1.00 19.97 0.43
C PHE A 152 0.04 20.84 1.15
N GLU A 153 0.93 20.25 1.94
CA GLU A 153 2.03 20.99 2.57
C GLU A 153 3.03 21.48 1.52
N CYS A 154 3.41 20.67 0.53
CA CYS A 154 4.27 21.12 -0.57
C CYS A 154 3.70 22.33 -1.30
N LYS A 155 2.39 22.32 -1.55
CA LYS A 155 1.68 23.48 -2.11
C LYS A 155 1.78 24.69 -1.17
N ARG A 156 1.55 24.53 0.12
CA ARG A 156 1.64 25.59 1.14
C ARG A 156 3.02 26.25 1.19
N TYR A 157 4.08 25.46 1.06
CA TYR A 157 5.47 25.94 1.01
C TYR A 157 5.92 26.40 -0.38
N GLY A 158 5.01 26.41 -1.36
CA GLY A 158 5.19 27.12 -2.62
C GLY A 158 5.67 26.27 -3.80
N ALA A 159 5.52 24.95 -3.77
CA ALA A 159 5.79 24.07 -4.91
C ALA A 159 5.05 24.52 -6.18
N ARG A 160 5.77 24.88 -7.25
CA ARG A 160 5.17 25.39 -8.51
C ARG A 160 4.09 24.45 -9.03
N LYS A 161 4.35 23.14 -9.04
CA LYS A 161 3.40 22.09 -9.39
C LYS A 161 3.75 20.83 -8.62
N ILE A 162 2.74 20.07 -8.22
CA ILE A 162 2.86 18.83 -7.48
C ILE A 162 2.22 17.72 -8.32
N TYR A 163 2.93 16.64 -8.52
CA TYR A 163 2.42 15.41 -9.11
C TYR A 163 2.20 14.41 -7.98
N ALA A 164 0.95 14.16 -7.65
CA ALA A 164 0.55 13.23 -6.59
C ALA A 164 0.22 11.87 -7.20
N VAL A 165 1.10 10.89 -7.00
CA VAL A 165 0.96 9.53 -7.51
C VAL A 165 0.47 8.62 -6.38
N GLU A 166 -0.67 7.97 -6.58
CA GLU A 166 -1.30 7.11 -5.57
C GLU A 166 -1.88 5.83 -6.22
N PRO A 167 -1.50 4.63 -5.73
CA PRO A 167 -2.01 3.38 -6.29
C PRO A 167 -3.44 3.04 -5.89
N SER A 168 -3.93 3.48 -4.73
CA SER A 168 -5.28 3.19 -4.28
C SER A 168 -6.32 4.12 -4.95
N PRO A 169 -7.28 3.57 -5.71
CA PRO A 169 -8.38 4.36 -6.26
C PRO A 169 -9.24 5.03 -5.17
N GLY A 170 -9.35 4.39 -4.00
CA GLY A 170 -10.11 4.91 -2.86
C GLY A 170 -9.48 6.18 -2.29
N LEU A 171 -8.17 6.16 -2.03
CA LEU A 171 -7.44 7.32 -1.52
C LEU A 171 -7.33 8.43 -2.57
N LEU A 172 -7.08 8.05 -3.83
CA LEU A 172 -7.03 8.98 -4.95
C LEU A 172 -8.35 9.74 -5.09
N ARG A 173 -9.49 9.06 -4.98
CA ARG A 173 -10.81 9.70 -4.99
C ARG A 173 -10.99 10.70 -3.85
N ILE A 174 -10.53 10.39 -2.64
CA ILE A 174 -10.57 11.32 -1.50
C ILE A 174 -9.69 12.54 -1.80
N LEU A 175 -8.48 12.33 -2.32
CA LEU A 175 -7.58 13.41 -2.72
C LEU A 175 -8.24 14.33 -3.74
N GLU A 176 -8.76 13.78 -4.83
CA GLU A 176 -9.45 14.55 -5.88
C GLU A 176 -10.63 15.37 -5.34
N HIS A 177 -11.40 14.80 -4.41
CA HIS A 177 -12.48 15.53 -3.73
C HIS A 177 -11.96 16.71 -2.89
N LYS A 178 -10.85 16.52 -2.16
CA LYS A 178 -10.19 17.60 -1.42
C LYS A 178 -9.66 18.69 -2.37
N LEU A 179 -9.08 18.30 -3.51
CA LEU A 179 -8.56 19.24 -4.51
C LEU A 179 -9.66 20.12 -5.10
N ALA A 180 -10.84 19.55 -5.39
CA ALA A 180 -11.98 20.30 -5.90
C ALA A 180 -12.42 21.48 -5.00
N THR A 181 -12.11 21.42 -3.70
CA THR A 181 -12.46 22.47 -2.73
C THR A 181 -11.27 23.33 -2.29
N ARG A 182 -10.05 22.78 -2.27
CA ARG A 182 -8.84 23.39 -1.68
C ARG A 182 -7.77 23.81 -2.71
N ASP A 183 -7.87 23.36 -3.96
CA ASP A 183 -6.85 23.58 -4.99
C ASP A 183 -7.36 24.35 -6.22
N ARG A 184 -7.84 25.58 -6.00
CA ARG A 184 -8.46 26.41 -7.06
C ARG A 184 -7.50 26.81 -8.19
N ASP A 185 -6.20 26.80 -7.92
CA ASP A 185 -5.12 27.09 -8.87
C ASP A 185 -4.58 25.83 -9.57
N ASN A 186 -5.16 24.65 -9.32
CA ASN A 186 -4.83 23.37 -9.96
C ASN A 186 -3.32 23.06 -9.96
N ARG A 187 -2.65 23.31 -8.82
CA ARG A 187 -1.21 23.07 -8.69
C ARG A 187 -0.90 21.61 -8.39
N ILE A 188 -1.86 20.86 -7.85
CA ILE A 188 -1.70 19.43 -7.56
C ILE A 188 -2.41 18.65 -8.68
N VAL A 189 -1.66 17.78 -9.36
CA VAL A 189 -2.17 16.89 -10.42
C VAL A 189 -2.05 15.46 -9.94
N THR A 190 -3.16 14.73 -9.97
CA THR A 190 -3.25 13.35 -9.53
C THR A 190 -2.95 12.36 -10.64
N TYR A 191 -2.29 11.26 -10.28
CA TYR A 191 -2.07 10.11 -11.15
C TYR A 191 -2.30 8.81 -10.38
N ALA A 192 -2.97 7.86 -11.01
CA ALA A 192 -2.93 6.47 -10.57
C ALA A 192 -1.58 5.86 -10.98
N GLY A 193 -0.79 5.38 -10.02
CA GLY A 193 0.53 4.83 -10.29
C GLY A 193 1.19 4.24 -9.04
N ARG A 194 2.28 3.51 -9.23
CA ARG A 194 3.02 2.80 -8.16
C ARG A 194 4.46 3.28 -8.12
N PHE A 195 5.19 2.89 -7.08
CA PHE A 195 6.62 3.21 -6.96
C PHE A 195 7.45 2.58 -8.09
N GLU A 196 7.04 1.42 -8.57
CA GLU A 196 7.74 0.68 -9.64
C GLU A 196 7.38 1.16 -11.04
N ASP A 197 6.29 1.93 -11.18
CA ASP A 197 5.77 2.42 -12.46
C ASP A 197 5.13 3.80 -12.26
N ILE A 198 6.00 4.81 -12.18
CA ILE A 198 5.62 6.21 -11.99
C ILE A 198 5.21 6.78 -13.36
N PRO A 199 4.00 7.31 -13.54
CA PRO A 199 3.47 7.75 -14.84
C PRO A 199 3.99 9.15 -15.25
N LEU A 200 5.29 9.38 -15.09
CA LEU A 200 5.98 10.62 -15.45
C LEU A 200 7.26 10.30 -16.24
N PRO A 201 7.69 11.17 -17.16
CA PRO A 201 8.97 11.00 -17.84
C PRO A 201 10.17 11.08 -16.89
N ASP A 202 11.25 10.39 -17.22
CA ASP A 202 12.51 10.51 -16.50
C ASP A 202 13.00 11.98 -16.44
N ASN A 203 13.59 12.36 -15.32
CA ASN A 203 14.11 13.70 -15.08
C ASN A 203 13.08 14.84 -15.26
N SER A 204 11.78 14.57 -15.09
CA SER A 204 10.72 15.58 -15.29
C SER A 204 10.36 16.40 -14.04
N VAL A 205 10.98 16.11 -12.90
CA VAL A 205 10.70 16.76 -11.61
C VAL A 205 11.97 17.25 -10.95
N ASP A 206 11.86 18.29 -10.13
CA ASP A 206 12.97 18.88 -9.41
C ASP A 206 13.22 18.20 -8.05
N CYS A 207 12.15 17.66 -7.43
CA CYS A 207 12.18 17.03 -6.11
C CYS A 207 11.16 15.88 -6.08
N ALA A 208 11.50 14.78 -5.40
CA ALA A 208 10.58 13.69 -5.11
C ALA A 208 10.56 13.41 -3.60
N LEU A 209 9.38 13.14 -3.06
CA LEU A 209 9.18 12.76 -1.68
C LEU A 209 8.14 11.64 -1.59
N SER A 210 8.15 10.99 -0.43
CA SER A 210 7.11 10.06 -0.04
C SER A 210 6.94 10.14 1.48
N CYS A 211 5.70 10.04 1.95
CA CYS A 211 5.37 10.23 3.35
C CYS A 211 4.56 9.06 3.89
N SER A 212 5.09 8.37 4.90
CA SER A 212 4.44 7.22 5.55
C SER A 212 4.00 6.09 4.58
N ALA A 213 4.66 5.96 3.43
CA ALA A 213 4.31 4.98 2.41
C ALA A 213 5.13 3.68 2.49
N PHE A 214 6.14 3.62 3.36
CA PHE A 214 7.02 2.46 3.51
C PHE A 214 6.70 1.69 4.80
N THR A 215 6.64 0.36 4.70
CA THR A 215 6.48 -0.54 5.85
C THR A 215 7.77 -1.32 6.11
N SER A 216 7.89 -1.91 7.31
CA SER A 216 9.04 -2.71 7.72
C SER A 216 9.14 -4.09 7.02
N SER A 217 8.27 -4.39 6.06
CA SER A 217 8.29 -5.67 5.34
C SER A 217 9.15 -5.59 4.07
N PRO A 218 10.08 -6.54 3.84
CA PRO A 218 10.84 -6.63 2.60
C PRO A 218 9.91 -6.65 1.38
N GLY A 219 10.11 -5.73 0.43
CA GLY A 219 9.23 -5.56 -0.74
C GLY A 219 8.10 -4.53 -0.61
N GLN A 220 7.92 -3.90 0.56
CA GLN A 220 7.00 -2.77 0.79
C GLN A 220 7.72 -1.50 1.28
N GLY A 221 9.03 -1.38 0.99
CA GLY A 221 9.82 -0.21 1.35
C GLY A 221 11.31 -0.45 1.52
N GLU A 222 11.75 -1.70 1.66
CA GLU A 222 13.16 -2.03 1.55
C GLU A 222 13.47 -2.52 0.12
N SER A 223 13.85 -1.58 -0.73
CA SER A 223 14.73 -1.89 -1.86
C SER A 223 16.14 -1.53 -1.43
N GLN A 224 17.02 -2.53 -1.30
CA GLN A 224 18.46 -2.33 -1.14
C GLN A 224 19.10 -1.50 -2.30
N ALA A 225 18.33 -1.12 -3.32
CA ALA A 225 18.84 -0.36 -4.46
C ALA A 225 19.00 1.16 -4.21
N TRP A 226 18.35 1.75 -3.20
CA TRP A 226 18.41 3.20 -2.98
C TRP A 226 19.69 3.68 -2.27
N LEU A 227 20.45 2.78 -1.66
CA LEU A 227 21.71 3.13 -0.96
C LEU A 227 22.93 3.26 -1.89
N ASN A 228 22.80 2.97 -3.19
CA ASN A 228 23.95 3.01 -4.13
C ASN A 228 23.91 4.16 -5.15
N CYS A 229 22.92 5.06 -5.09
CA CYS A 229 22.93 6.29 -5.87
C CYS A 229 23.47 7.45 -5.02
N GLY A 230 24.74 7.37 -4.64
CA GLY A 230 25.38 8.36 -3.78
C GLY A 230 26.85 8.05 -3.48
N ALA A 231 27.68 8.00 -4.52
CA ALA A 231 29.11 8.27 -4.46
C ALA A 231 29.62 8.67 -5.85
#